data_AF-A0A9E1PDB9-F1
#
_entry.id   AF-A0A9E1PDB9-F1
#
_cell.length_a   1.000
_cell.length_b   1.000
_cell.length_c   1.000
_cell.angle_alpha   90.00
_cell.angle_beta   90.00
_cell.angle_gamma   90.00
#
_symmetry.space_group_name_H-M   'P 1'
#
loop_
_entity.id
_entity.type
_entity.pdbx_description
1 polymer ?
#
loop_
_entity_poly.entity_id
_entity_poly.type
_entity_poly.pdbx_seq_one_letter_code
_entity_poly.pdbx_strand_id
1 'polypeptide(L)'
;GANETEKIKFITKYGISRAVIITSIGAVILYTFAPNVVALFTTESSIKSISIGYLRNIAIIFPFIAIGLSIGRILQGIGLGMPSLIITIIRVIGVAGPLAYYFTNILNKPIEWIWYAMVISGLMATMISVIWLRVAFRKLLPAIPK
;
A
#
# COMPACT_ATOMS: atom_id res chain seq x y z
N GLY A 1 9.07 -11.43 24.61
CA GLY A 1 8.10 -11.12 25.66
C GLY A 1 7.46 -12.40 26.18
N ALA A 2 6.41 -12.91 25.53
CA ALA A 2 5.61 -14.04 26.03
C ALA A 2 5.69 -15.35 25.20
N ASN A 3 6.52 -15.41 24.15
CA ASN A 3 6.69 -16.57 23.26
C ASN A 3 5.41 -17.17 22.62
N GLU A 4 4.34 -16.36 22.55
CA GLU A 4 3.02 -16.73 22.03
C GLU A 4 2.96 -16.66 20.49
N THR A 5 3.76 -17.48 19.82
CA THR A 5 3.89 -17.46 18.35
C THR A 5 2.55 -17.71 17.64
N GLU A 6 1.65 -18.49 18.24
CA GLU A 6 0.29 -18.70 17.74
C GLU A 6 -0.58 -17.44 17.85
N LYS A 7 -0.51 -16.73 18.98
CA LYS A 7 -1.23 -15.45 19.15
C LYS A 7 -0.74 -14.40 18.16
N ILE A 8 0.56 -14.34 17.88
CA ILE A 8 1.13 -13.42 16.89
C ILE A 8 0.56 -13.70 15.48
N LYS A 9 0.49 -14.98 15.08
CA LYS A 9 -0.11 -15.38 13.80
C LYS A 9 -1.60 -15.03 13.73
N PHE A 10 -2.34 -15.28 14.82
CA PHE A 10 -3.76 -14.96 14.92
C PHE A 10 -4.00 -13.45 14.81
N ILE A 11 -3.31 -12.64 15.61
CA ILE A 11 -3.42 -11.18 15.62
C ILE A 11 -3.02 -10.60 14.26
N THR A 12 -2.00 -11.17 13.61
CA THR A 12 -1.58 -10.75 12.26
C THR A 12 -2.68 -10.99 11.23
N LYS A 13 -3.26 -12.19 11.20
CA LYS A 13 -4.36 -12.52 10.28
C LYS A 13 -5.58 -11.63 10.57
N TYR A 14 -5.91 -11.45 11.84
CA TYR A 14 -7.01 -10.60 12.27
C TYR A 14 -6.79 -9.14 11.86
N GLY A 15 -5.61 -8.59 12.14
CA GLY A 15 -5.25 -7.21 11.82
C GLY A 15 -5.29 -6.93 10.33
N ILE A 16 -4.69 -7.80 9.50
CA ILE A 16 -4.73 -7.66 8.03
C ILE A 16 -6.17 -7.75 7.52
N SER A 17 -6.97 -8.71 8.01
CA SER A 17 -8.37 -8.85 7.60
C SER A 17 -9.19 -7.61 7.94
N ARG A 18 -9.07 -7.07 9.16
CA ARG A 18 -9.76 -5.84 9.57
C ARG A 18 -9.29 -4.63 8.78
N ALA A 19 -7.99 -4.50 8.53
CA ALA A 19 -7.45 -3.43 7.70
C ALA A 19 -8.03 -3.46 6.28
N VAL A 20 -8.10 -4.63 5.66
CA VAL A 20 -8.71 -4.80 4.32
C VAL A 20 -10.19 -4.44 4.33
N ILE A 21 -10.96 -4.87 5.33
CA ILE A 21 -12.39 -4.53 5.43
C ILE A 21 -12.58 -3.02 5.55
N ILE A 22 -11.88 -2.38 6.49
CA ILE A 22 -12.00 -0.93 6.74
C ILE A 22 -11.60 -0.13 5.50
N THR A 23 -10.48 -0.48 4.87
CA THR A 23 -10.00 0.22 3.67
C THR A 23 -10.84 -0.07 2.43
N SER A 24 -11.51 -1.22 2.34
CA SER A 24 -12.48 -1.50 1.26
C SER A 24 -13.73 -0.64 1.41
N ILE A 25 -14.26 -0.49 2.62
CA ILE A 25 -15.40 0.41 2.88
C ILE A 25 -14.99 1.86 2.54
N GLY A 26 -13.81 2.29 3.03
CA GLY A 26 -13.25 3.60 2.73
C GLY A 26 -13.03 3.82 1.23
N ALA A 27 -12.57 2.79 0.50
CA ALA A 27 -12.40 2.84 -0.94
C ALA A 27 -13.73 3.06 -1.67
N VAL A 28 -14.80 2.34 -1.31
CA VAL A 28 -16.13 2.50 -1.91
C VAL A 28 -16.67 3.91 -1.65
N ILE A 29 -16.54 4.41 -0.42
CA ILE A 29 -16.93 5.77 -0.06
C ILE A 29 -16.13 6.77 -0.90
N LEU A 30 -14.80 6.67 -0.90
CA LEU A 30 -13.94 7.60 -1.65
C LEU A 30 -14.22 7.57 -3.14
N TYR A 31 -14.44 6.39 -3.73
CA TYR A 31 -14.75 6.23 -5.15
C TYR A 31 -16.07 6.91 -5.52
N THR A 32 -17.11 6.70 -4.70
CA THR A 32 -18.46 7.25 -4.91
C THR A 32 -18.47 8.76 -4.73
N PHE A 33 -17.85 9.25 -3.67
CA PHE A 33 -17.82 10.67 -3.32
C PHE A 33 -16.65 11.44 -3.94
N ALA A 34 -15.80 10.83 -4.77
CA ALA A 34 -14.67 11.48 -5.42
C ALA A 34 -15.02 12.83 -6.09
N PRO A 35 -16.13 12.97 -6.85
CA PRO A 35 -16.52 14.26 -7.43
C PRO A 35 -16.79 15.35 -6.40
N ASN A 36 -17.40 14.98 -5.27
CA ASN A 36 -17.73 15.90 -4.19
C ASN A 36 -16.47 16.32 -3.44
N VAL A 37 -15.57 15.38 -3.18
CA VAL A 37 -14.27 15.66 -2.55
C VAL A 37 -13.46 16.63 -3.43
N VAL A 38 -13.34 16.36 -4.72
CA VAL A 38 -12.56 17.21 -5.64
C VAL A 38 -13.19 18.60 -5.80
N ALA A 39 -14.52 18.70 -5.78
CA ALA A 39 -15.22 19.99 -5.86
C ALA A 39 -14.92 20.94 -4.69
N LEU A 40 -14.43 20.43 -3.56
CA LEU A 40 -14.00 21.27 -2.42
C LEU A 40 -12.64 21.94 -2.67
N PHE A 41 -11.81 21.40 -3.56
CA PHE A 41 -10.46 21.89 -3.81
C PHE A 41 -10.34 22.73 -5.08
N THR A 42 -11.17 22.48 -6.09
CA THR A 42 -11.09 23.18 -7.37
C THR A 42 -12.44 23.30 -8.07
N THR A 43 -12.65 24.43 -8.75
CA THR A 43 -13.79 24.68 -9.63
C THR A 43 -13.44 24.51 -11.11
N GLU A 44 -12.16 24.40 -11.45
CA GLU A 44 -11.68 24.30 -12.84
C GLU A 44 -11.96 22.90 -13.40
N SER A 45 -12.62 22.84 -14.56
CA SER A 45 -13.15 21.61 -15.15
C SER A 45 -12.09 20.58 -15.54
N SER A 46 -10.95 21.03 -16.09
CA SER A 46 -9.88 20.15 -16.56
C SER A 46 -9.22 19.42 -15.39
N ILE A 47 -8.82 20.15 -14.33
CA ILE A 47 -8.23 19.64 -13.10
C ILE A 47 -9.24 18.75 -12.36
N LYS A 48 -10.53 19.12 -12.37
CA LYS A 48 -11.58 18.33 -11.74
C LYS A 48 -11.71 16.95 -12.36
N SER A 49 -11.73 16.85 -13.69
CA SER A 49 -11.83 15.57 -14.40
C SER A 49 -10.64 14.65 -14.11
N ILE A 50 -9.42 15.20 -14.16
CA ILE A 50 -8.17 14.48 -13.89
C ILE A 50 -8.14 13.99 -12.43
N SER A 51 -8.47 14.87 -11.49
CA SER A 51 -8.44 14.57 -10.06
C SER A 51 -9.49 13.52 -9.66
N ILE A 52 -10.68 13.55 -10.27
CA ILE A 52 -11.71 12.51 -10.06
C ILE A 52 -11.21 11.15 -10.58
N GLY A 53 -10.61 11.13 -11.77
CA GLY A 53 -10.01 9.91 -12.33
C GLY A 53 -8.91 9.34 -11.42
N TYR A 54 -8.04 10.21 -10.93
CA TYR A 54 -6.98 9.86 -9.98
C TYR A 54 -7.54 9.26 -8.68
N LEU A 55 -8.49 9.94 -8.00
CA LEU A 55 -9.08 9.46 -6.75
C LEU A 55 -9.75 8.09 -6.92
N ARG A 56 -10.49 7.90 -8.02
CA ARG A 56 -11.17 6.64 -8.32
C ARG A 56 -10.18 5.50 -8.57
N ASN A 57 -9.12 5.75 -9.33
CA ASN A 57 -8.07 4.76 -9.57
C ASN A 57 -7.34 4.37 -8.28
N ILE A 58 -7.02 5.34 -7.43
CA ILE A 58 -6.36 5.07 -6.16
C ILE A 58 -7.29 4.35 -5.16
N ALA A 59 -8.57 4.69 -5.14
CA ALA A 59 -9.53 4.03 -4.26
C ALA A 59 -9.58 2.52 -4.52
N ILE A 60 -9.52 2.07 -5.78
CA ILE A 60 -9.54 0.64 -6.13
C ILE A 60 -8.34 -0.11 -5.52
N ILE A 61 -7.17 0.53 -5.42
CA ILE A 61 -5.95 -0.12 -4.93
C ILE A 61 -5.77 -0.02 -3.41
N PHE A 62 -6.55 0.83 -2.72
CA PHE A 62 -6.44 1.04 -1.27
C PHE A 62 -6.40 -0.25 -0.44
N PRO A 63 -7.29 -1.24 -0.66
CA PRO A 63 -7.24 -2.49 0.10
C PRO A 63 -5.92 -3.25 -0.05
N PHE A 64 -5.32 -3.23 -1.25
CA PHE A 64 -4.04 -3.88 -1.50
C PHE A 64 -2.90 -3.17 -0.77
N ILE A 65 -2.86 -1.84 -0.85
CA ILE A 65 -1.87 -1.02 -0.14
C ILE A 65 -1.99 -1.24 1.38
N ALA A 66 -3.21 -1.39 1.90
CA ALA A 66 -3.48 -1.63 3.30
C ALA A 66 -2.83 -2.92 3.81
N ILE A 67 -2.78 -3.98 2.98
CA ILE A 67 -2.10 -5.24 3.33
C ILE A 67 -0.60 -4.97 3.54
N GLY A 68 0.07 -4.36 2.56
CA GLY A 68 1.51 -4.07 2.65
C GLY A 68 1.87 -3.20 3.85
N LEU A 69 1.09 -2.15 4.10
CA LEU A 69 1.29 -1.27 5.26
C LEU A 69 1.06 -2.01 6.58
N SER A 70 0.00 -2.81 6.69
CA SER A 70 -0.29 -3.60 7.91
C SER A 70 0.85 -4.55 8.22
N ILE A 71 1.36 -5.24 7.20
CA ILE A 71 2.52 -6.12 7.34
C ILE A 71 3.75 -5.36 7.81
N GLY A 72 4.04 -4.19 7.22
CA GLY A 72 5.14 -3.34 7.66
C GLY A 72 5.05 -2.97 9.15
N ARG A 73 3.85 -2.67 9.65
CA ARG A 73 3.60 -2.38 11.07
C ARG A 73 3.73 -3.61 11.96
N ILE A 74 3.29 -4.78 11.49
CA ILE A 74 3.47 -6.04 12.20
C ILE A 74 4.96 -6.38 12.33
N LEU A 75 5.72 -6.24 11.24
CA LEU A 75 7.17 -6.44 11.23
C LEU A 75 7.87 -5.48 12.20
N GLN A 76 7.51 -4.18 12.19
CA GLN A 76 8.00 -3.21 13.18
C GLN A 76 7.68 -3.64 14.62
N GLY A 77 6.45 -4.10 14.87
CA GLY A 77 5.98 -4.51 16.21
C GLY A 77 6.68 -5.75 16.77
N ILE A 78 7.24 -6.62 15.93
CA ILE A 78 8.05 -7.78 16.36
C ILE A 78 9.56 -7.51 16.36
N GLY A 79 9.98 -6.25 16.21
CA GLY A 79 11.39 -5.84 16.24
C GLY A 79 12.09 -5.79 14.87
N LEU A 80 11.37 -5.99 13.77
CA LEU A 80 11.88 -5.96 12.40
C LEU A 80 11.51 -4.65 11.70
N GLY A 81 12.09 -3.54 12.17
CA GLY A 81 11.86 -2.22 11.57
C GLY A 81 12.51 -2.01 10.20
N MET A 82 13.73 -2.51 10.02
CA MET A 82 14.51 -2.33 8.78
C MET A 82 13.79 -2.84 7.51
N PRO A 83 13.15 -4.03 7.53
CA PRO A 83 12.32 -4.49 6.42
C PRO A 83 11.28 -3.48 5.93
N SER A 84 10.54 -2.88 6.86
CA SER A 84 9.48 -1.93 6.52
C SER A 84 10.01 -0.63 5.89
N LEU A 85 11.20 -0.18 6.33
CA LEU A 85 11.88 0.97 5.76
C LEU A 85 12.31 0.69 4.32
N ILE A 86 12.96 -0.46 4.09
CA ILE A 86 13.45 -0.88 2.77
C ILE A 86 12.28 -1.00 1.77
N ILE A 87 11.16 -1.63 2.15
CA ILE A 87 9.96 -1.70 1.32
C ILE A 87 9.48 -0.30 0.92
N THR A 88 9.46 0.63 1.87
CA THR A 88 8.97 2.00 1.63
C THR A 88 9.88 2.75 0.66
N ILE A 89 11.21 2.61 0.82
CA ILE A 89 12.20 3.21 -0.09
C ILE A 89 12.06 2.63 -1.50
N ILE A 90 12.00 1.31 -1.63
CA ILE A 90 11.81 0.63 -2.93
C ILE A 90 10.52 1.09 -3.59
N ARG A 91 9.43 1.21 -2.83
CA ARG A 91 8.13 1.67 -3.34
C ARG A 91 8.24 3.09 -3.92
N VAL A 92 8.68 4.05 -3.12
CA VAL A 92 8.61 5.47 -3.50
C VAL A 92 9.73 5.83 -4.47
N ILE A 93 10.97 5.56 -4.08
CA ILE A 93 12.17 5.98 -4.82
C ILE A 93 12.58 4.93 -5.85
N GLY A 94 12.47 3.65 -5.51
CA GLY A 94 12.95 2.57 -6.40
C GLY A 94 12.04 2.30 -7.59
N VAL A 95 10.72 2.47 -7.44
CA VAL A 95 9.75 2.11 -8.49
C VAL A 95 8.83 3.24 -8.87
N ALA A 96 8.11 3.87 -7.93
CA ALA A 96 7.10 4.86 -8.31
C ALA A 96 7.73 6.04 -9.08
N GLY A 97 8.82 6.61 -8.58
CA GLY A 97 9.54 7.70 -9.25
C GLY A 97 10.11 7.32 -10.63
N PRO A 98 10.96 6.30 -10.73
CA PRO A 98 11.57 5.88 -12.00
C PRO A 98 10.54 5.47 -13.05
N LEU A 99 9.49 4.75 -12.65
CA LEU A 99 8.46 4.27 -13.57
C LEU A 99 7.58 5.45 -14.05
N ALA A 100 7.27 6.41 -13.18
CA ALA A 100 6.59 7.63 -13.58
C ALA A 100 7.44 8.43 -14.58
N TYR A 101 8.73 8.64 -14.29
CA TYR A 101 9.66 9.33 -15.19
C TYR A 101 9.75 8.62 -16.55
N TYR A 102 9.84 7.29 -16.55
CA TYR A 102 9.88 6.48 -17.77
C TYR A 102 8.61 6.64 -18.60
N PHE A 103 7.43 6.59 -17.99
CA PHE A 103 6.19 6.75 -18.73
C PHE A 103 6.00 8.17 -19.29
N THR A 104 6.34 9.21 -18.53
CA THR A 104 6.09 10.60 -18.96
C THR A 104 7.17 11.14 -19.89
N ASN A 105 8.45 10.94 -19.58
CA ASN A 105 9.55 11.60 -20.32
C ASN A 105 10.11 10.74 -21.46
N ILE A 106 10.06 9.41 -21.35
CA ILE A 106 10.62 8.52 -22.38
C ILE A 106 9.53 8.08 -23.35
N LEU A 107 8.37 7.66 -22.83
CA LEU A 107 7.26 7.20 -23.67
C LEU A 107 6.25 8.30 -24.05
N ASN A 108 6.44 9.54 -23.57
CA ASN A 108 5.53 10.68 -23.79
C ASN A 108 4.05 10.34 -23.53
N LYS A 109 3.80 9.50 -22.51
CA LYS A 109 2.45 9.09 -22.17
C LYS A 109 1.72 10.19 -21.40
N PRO A 110 0.39 10.21 -21.46
CA PRO A 110 -0.43 11.13 -20.66
C PRO A 110 -0.12 11.05 -19.16
N ILE A 111 -0.43 12.13 -18.44
CA ILE A 111 -0.20 12.25 -16.99
C ILE A 111 -0.85 11.10 -16.20
N GLU A 112 -1.85 10.45 -16.78
CA GLU A 112 -2.52 9.29 -16.23
C GLU A 112 -1.60 8.13 -15.87
N TRP A 113 -0.46 8.04 -16.55
CA TRP A 113 0.51 6.99 -16.32
C TRP A 113 1.31 7.15 -15.02
N ILE A 114 1.30 8.35 -14.43
CA ILE A 114 1.90 8.58 -13.11
C ILE A 114 1.15 7.78 -12.03
N TRP A 115 -0.20 7.81 -12.02
CA TRP A 115 -0.94 7.01 -11.03
C TRP A 115 -0.85 5.52 -11.29
N TYR A 116 -0.79 5.07 -12.55
CA TYR A 116 -0.52 3.67 -12.85
C TYR A 116 0.86 3.23 -12.32
N ALA A 117 1.89 4.09 -12.44
CA ALA A 117 3.20 3.82 -11.83
C ALA A 117 3.13 3.70 -10.30
N MET A 118 2.36 4.57 -9.63
CA MET A 118 2.14 4.48 -8.18
C MET A 118 1.40 3.19 -7.78
N VAL A 119 0.42 2.75 -8.58
CA VAL A 119 -0.32 1.50 -8.38
C VAL A 119 0.60 0.29 -8.52
N ILE A 120 1.37 0.21 -9.61
CA ILE A 120 2.34 -0.87 -9.85
C ILE A 120 3.35 -0.95 -8.70
N SER A 121 3.88 0.20 -8.29
CA SER A 121 4.79 0.30 -7.15
C SER A 121 4.15 -0.21 -5.86
N GLY A 122 2.91 0.19 -5.56
CA GLY A 122 2.16 -0.26 -4.39
C GLY A 122 1.92 -1.76 -4.37
N LEU A 123 1.57 -2.37 -5.51
CA LEU A 123 1.41 -3.81 -5.65
C LEU A 123 2.73 -4.55 -5.42
N MET A 124 3.81 -4.10 -6.04
CA MET A 124 5.12 -4.70 -5.86
C MET A 124 5.59 -4.63 -4.40
N ALA A 125 5.44 -3.48 -3.75
CA ALA A 125 5.77 -3.29 -2.34
C ALA A 125 4.94 -4.21 -1.43
N THR A 126 3.65 -4.40 -1.75
CA THR A 126 2.77 -5.34 -1.03
C THR A 126 3.24 -6.78 -1.20
N MET A 127 3.63 -7.18 -2.41
CA MET A 127 4.18 -8.51 -2.68
C MET A 127 5.46 -8.78 -1.89
N ILE A 128 6.39 -7.83 -1.89
CA ILE A 128 7.63 -7.91 -1.08
C ILE A 128 7.30 -8.04 0.40
N SER A 129 6.35 -7.25 0.90
CA SER A 129 5.89 -7.32 2.30
C SER A 129 5.36 -8.71 2.66
N VAL A 130 4.52 -9.30 1.80
CA VAL A 130 3.97 -10.66 2.00
C VAL A 130 5.08 -11.71 2.05
N ILE A 131 6.07 -11.63 1.15
CA ILE A 131 7.23 -12.53 1.17
C ILE A 131 7.99 -12.39 2.49
N TRP A 132 8.26 -11.16 2.92
CA TRP A 132 9.00 -10.92 4.15
C TRP A 132 8.28 -11.40 5.39
N LEU A 133 6.95 -11.22 5.45
CA LEU A 133 6.13 -11.78 6.53
C LEU A 133 6.23 -13.30 6.59
N ARG A 134 6.13 -13.98 5.44
CA ARG A 134 6.27 -15.44 5.36
C ARG A 134 7.65 -15.90 5.84
N VAL A 135 8.71 -15.19 5.45
CA VAL A 135 10.08 -15.50 5.89
C VAL A 135 10.23 -15.26 7.40
N ALA A 136 9.73 -14.14 7.92
CA ALA A 136 9.77 -13.82 9.34
C ALA A 136 9.04 -14.89 10.17
N PHE A 137 7.86 -15.33 9.72
CA PHE A 137 7.09 -16.35 10.45
C PHE A 137 7.69 -17.75 10.36
N ARG A 138 8.45 -18.06 9.30
CA ARG A 138 9.13 -19.36 9.15
C ARG A 138 10.47 -19.43 9.85
N LYS A 139 11.25 -18.34 9.87
CA LYS A 139 12.63 -18.34 10.40
C LYS A 139 12.76 -17.75 11.80
N LEU A 140 12.03 -16.67 12.10
CA LEU A 140 12.24 -15.90 13.32
C LEU A 140 11.31 -16.34 14.45
N LEU A 141 10.05 -16.66 14.18
CA LEU A 141 9.14 -17.17 15.22
C LEU A 141 9.61 -18.50 15.86
N PRO A 142 10.19 -19.48 15.14
CA PRO A 142 10.70 -20.71 15.76
C PRO A 142 12.05 -20.55 16.47
N ALA A 143 12.78 -19.46 16.18
CA ALA A 143 14.13 -19.22 16.70
C ALA A 143 14.14 -18.35 17.98
N ILE A 144 12.98 -17.89 18.45
CA ILE A 144 12.86 -17.23 19.75
C ILE A 144 13.09 -18.33 20.81
N PRO A 145 14.17 -18.25 21.62
CA PRO A 145 14.45 -19.27 22.64
C PRO A 145 13.25 -19.42 23.58
N LYS A 146 12.95 -20.68 23.94
CA LYS A 146 11.86 -21.05 24.86
C LYS A 146 12.07 -20.47 26.24
#